data_AF-A0A6P0XCS0-F1
#
_entry.id   AF-A0A6P0XCS0-F1
#
_cell.length_a   1.000
_cell.length_b   1.000
_cell.length_c   1.000
_cell.angle_alpha   90.00
_cell.angle_beta   90.00
_cell.angle_gamma   90.00
#
_symmetry.space_group_name_H-M   'P 1'
#
loop_
_entity.id
_entity.type
_entity.pdbx_description
1 polymer ?
#
loop_
_entity_poly.entity_id
_entity_poly.type
_entity_poly.pdbx_seq_one_letter_code
_entity_poly.pdbx_strand_id
1 'polypeptide(L)'
;MTEQKEFDVFLSHNSRDKDSVRIIGEKLEKGGVITWLDEGQFKGGDHWPGKLYEILDKTDTVFFFLGINGVGPWQDAEIDYLHNRYISSRRQSPRIVPILLPGASIDNLPSKLNYLKEIQFVAIDNVDSDDEISKLLQVFTNNSQKQSSYYVNTLDEFKKKKIERLKRDITLAEKQSNELAEEIEAIVEEMNENRGDAVRQRNLNKKKKRAEEDRNQYDQEIERLQAEIYKIISSLSL
;
A
#
# COMPACT_ATOMS: atom_id res chain seq x y z
N MET A 1 -15.58 -21.07 26.95
CA MET A 1 -14.43 -21.32 26.04
C MET A 1 -14.26 -20.05 25.24
N THR A 2 -13.14 -19.34 25.37
CA THR A 2 -12.86 -18.16 24.54
C THR A 2 -12.61 -18.67 23.13
N GLU A 3 -13.52 -18.38 22.20
CA GLU A 3 -13.30 -18.63 20.77
C GLU A 3 -11.99 -17.96 20.35
N GLN A 4 -11.12 -18.71 19.67
CA GLN A 4 -9.91 -18.14 19.10
C GLN A 4 -10.30 -17.17 17.99
N LYS A 5 -9.85 -15.94 18.11
CA LYS A 5 -9.95 -14.94 17.04
C LYS A 5 -9.03 -15.38 15.91
N GLU A 6 -9.60 -15.55 14.71
CA GLU A 6 -8.89 -16.01 13.52
C GLU A 6 -8.36 -14.84 12.69
N PHE A 7 -8.98 -13.66 12.82
CA PHE A 7 -8.62 -12.44 12.10
C PHE A 7 -8.46 -11.28 13.07
N ASP A 8 -7.41 -10.48 12.86
CA ASP A 8 -7.19 -9.25 13.61
C ASP A 8 -8.21 -8.19 13.18
N VAL A 9 -8.50 -8.15 11.87
CA VAL A 9 -9.37 -7.13 11.28
C VAL A 9 -10.24 -7.64 10.15
N PHE A 10 -11.49 -7.21 10.16
CA PHE A 10 -12.40 -7.31 9.02
C PHE A 10 -12.42 -5.99 8.26
N LEU A 11 -12.15 -6.04 6.96
CA LEU A 11 -12.18 -4.92 6.02
C LEU A 11 -13.57 -4.80 5.36
N SER A 12 -14.48 -4.12 6.05
CA SER A 12 -15.84 -3.86 5.58
C SER A 12 -15.88 -2.70 4.60
N HIS A 13 -16.41 -2.92 3.39
CA HIS A 13 -16.37 -1.93 2.32
C HIS A 13 -17.56 -2.02 1.36
N ASN A 14 -17.78 -0.97 0.57
CA ASN A 14 -18.62 -1.06 -0.61
C ASN A 14 -17.89 -1.82 -1.72
N SER A 15 -18.56 -2.77 -2.38
CA SER A 15 -17.98 -3.54 -3.49
C SER A 15 -17.32 -2.68 -4.59
N ARG A 16 -17.77 -1.42 -4.77
CA ARG A 16 -17.18 -0.46 -5.72
C ARG A 16 -15.87 0.16 -5.26
N ASP A 17 -15.56 0.07 -3.96
CA ASP A 17 -14.32 0.55 -3.34
C ASP A 17 -13.32 -0.60 -3.09
N LYS A 18 -13.65 -1.82 -3.54
CA LYS A 18 -12.90 -3.04 -3.26
C LYS A 18 -11.44 -2.98 -3.70
N ASP A 19 -11.16 -2.35 -4.84
CA ASP A 19 -9.79 -2.25 -5.35
C ASP A 19 -8.91 -1.39 -4.43
N SER A 20 -9.44 -0.27 -3.94
CA SER A 20 -8.77 0.58 -2.95
C SER A 20 -8.57 -0.17 -1.62
N VAL A 21 -9.59 -0.87 -1.16
CA VAL A 21 -9.53 -1.61 0.12
C VAL A 21 -8.59 -2.81 0.04
N ARG A 22 -8.46 -3.46 -1.12
CA ARG A 22 -7.48 -4.54 -1.33
C ARG A 22 -6.05 -4.03 -1.19
N ILE A 23 -5.72 -2.89 -1.79
CA ILE A 23 -4.38 -2.27 -1.64
C ILE A 23 -4.07 -2.02 -0.17
N ILE A 24 -5.05 -1.50 0.58
CA ILE A 24 -4.91 -1.26 2.02
C ILE A 24 -4.73 -2.59 2.77
N GLY A 25 -5.54 -3.60 2.47
CA GLY A 25 -5.45 -4.94 3.07
C GLY A 25 -4.09 -5.58 2.87
N GLU A 26 -3.58 -5.62 1.64
CA GLU A 26 -2.25 -6.15 1.33
C GLU A 26 -1.13 -5.43 2.11
N LYS A 27 -1.27 -4.12 2.35
CA LYS A 27 -0.31 -3.34 3.13
C LYS A 27 -0.43 -3.61 4.63
N LEU A 28 -1.65 -3.82 5.14
CA LEU A 28 -1.87 -4.26 6.53
C LEU A 28 -1.28 -5.64 6.77
N GLU A 29 -1.45 -6.57 5.84
CA GLU A 29 -0.87 -7.92 5.89
C GLU A 29 0.66 -7.90 5.83
N LYS A 30 1.24 -7.03 4.99
CA LYS A 30 2.69 -6.75 5.01
C LYS A 30 3.16 -6.20 6.37
N GLY A 31 2.28 -5.53 7.10
CA GLY A 31 2.48 -5.06 8.48
C GLY A 31 2.23 -6.12 9.56
N GLY A 32 1.89 -7.37 9.18
CA GLY A 32 1.67 -8.48 10.10
C GLY A 32 0.25 -8.58 10.68
N VAL A 33 -0.70 -7.81 10.16
CA VAL A 33 -2.12 -7.88 10.56
C VAL A 33 -2.82 -8.95 9.72
N ILE A 34 -3.52 -9.89 10.36
CA ILE A 34 -4.31 -10.91 9.67
C ILE A 34 -5.65 -10.29 9.28
N THR A 35 -5.82 -10.02 7.98
CA THR A 35 -7.04 -9.39 7.46
C THR A 35 -8.05 -10.39 6.94
N TRP A 36 -9.33 -10.06 7.05
CA TRP A 36 -10.39 -10.69 6.29
C TRP A 36 -11.00 -9.66 5.34
N LEU A 37 -10.92 -9.95 4.04
CA LEU A 37 -11.53 -9.18 2.96
C LEU A 37 -12.47 -10.10 2.18
N ASP A 38 -13.70 -9.66 1.93
CA ASP A 38 -14.62 -10.43 1.09
C ASP A 38 -14.16 -10.42 -0.38
N GLU A 39 -13.39 -11.44 -0.76
CA GLU A 39 -12.88 -11.63 -2.11
C GLU A 39 -13.90 -12.22 -3.11
N GLY A 40 -15.21 -12.08 -2.85
CA GLY A 40 -16.25 -12.47 -3.81
C GLY A 40 -16.63 -13.94 -3.73
N GLN A 41 -16.64 -14.51 -2.53
CA GLN A 41 -17.09 -15.89 -2.31
C GLN A 41 -18.61 -16.05 -2.27
N PHE A 42 -19.38 -14.97 -2.35
CA PHE A 42 -20.83 -15.04 -2.35
C PHE A 42 -21.36 -15.17 -3.78
N LYS A 43 -21.59 -16.42 -4.20
CA LYS A 43 -22.42 -16.70 -5.38
C LYS A 43 -23.88 -16.35 -5.02
N GLY A 44 -24.64 -15.84 -6.00
CA GLY A 44 -26.07 -15.62 -5.82
C GLY A 44 -26.76 -16.90 -5.35
N GLY A 45 -27.33 -16.88 -4.14
CA GLY A 45 -27.97 -18.03 -3.49
C GLY A 45 -27.45 -18.33 -2.06
N ASP A 46 -26.29 -17.81 -1.67
CA ASP A 46 -25.77 -17.96 -0.30
C ASP A 46 -26.56 -17.10 0.71
N HIS A 47 -26.86 -17.66 1.88
CA HIS A 47 -27.44 -16.92 3.02
C HIS A 47 -26.38 -15.96 3.61
N TRP A 48 -26.31 -14.77 3.04
CA TRP A 48 -25.44 -13.64 3.38
C TRP A 48 -25.28 -13.36 4.90
N PRO A 49 -26.34 -13.38 5.75
CA PRO A 49 -26.20 -12.98 7.15
C PRO A 49 -25.40 -13.95 8.02
N GLY A 50 -25.45 -15.26 7.75
CA GLY A 50 -24.85 -16.28 8.63
C GLY A 50 -23.32 -16.22 8.65
N LYS A 51 -22.69 -16.19 7.46
CA LYS A 51 -21.23 -16.12 7.31
C LYS A 51 -20.64 -14.82 7.87
N LEU A 52 -21.37 -13.71 7.74
CA LEU A 52 -20.92 -12.42 8.30
C LEU A 52 -20.86 -12.47 9.83
N TYR A 53 -21.89 -13.02 10.49
CA TYR A 53 -21.89 -13.15 11.94
C TYR A 53 -20.76 -14.06 12.45
N GLU A 54 -20.49 -15.17 11.77
CA GLU A 54 -19.37 -16.06 12.10
C GLU A 54 -18.02 -15.35 12.01
N ILE A 55 -17.80 -14.54 10.98
CA ILE A 55 -16.57 -13.76 10.84
C ILE A 55 -16.46 -12.67 11.91
N LEU A 56 -17.56 -11.97 12.21
CA LEU A 56 -17.58 -10.95 13.26
C LEU A 56 -17.28 -11.55 14.64
N ASP A 57 -17.73 -12.77 14.91
CA ASP A 57 -17.40 -13.49 16.14
C ASP A 57 -15.91 -13.88 16.19
N LYS A 58 -15.30 -14.18 15.04
CA LYS A 58 -13.88 -14.52 14.88
C LYS A 58 -12.93 -13.33 14.73
N THR A 59 -13.44 -12.09 14.76
CA THR A 59 -12.64 -10.88 14.49
C THR A 59 -12.60 -9.93 15.68
N ASP A 60 -11.47 -9.27 15.93
CA ASP A 60 -11.32 -8.31 17.03
C ASP A 60 -11.65 -6.86 16.66
N THR A 61 -11.34 -6.46 15.42
CA THR A 61 -11.54 -5.09 14.93
C THR A 61 -12.29 -5.10 13.59
N VAL A 62 -13.18 -4.14 13.37
CA VAL A 62 -13.81 -3.89 12.07
C VAL A 62 -13.33 -2.54 11.55
N PHE A 63 -12.64 -2.54 10.41
CA PHE A 63 -12.41 -1.34 9.62
C PHE A 63 -13.58 -1.11 8.70
N PHE A 64 -14.30 -0.02 8.94
CA PHE A 64 -15.50 0.32 8.20
C PHE A 64 -15.17 1.40 7.17
N PHE A 65 -14.89 0.98 5.94
CA PHE A 65 -14.50 1.88 4.85
C PHE A 65 -15.70 2.62 4.27
N LEU A 66 -15.53 3.93 4.13
CA LEU A 66 -16.49 4.85 3.54
C LEU A 66 -15.84 5.48 2.31
N GLY A 67 -16.34 5.12 1.14
CA GLY A 67 -15.96 5.75 -0.13
C GLY A 67 -17.01 6.75 -0.62
N ILE A 68 -16.68 7.43 -1.73
CA ILE A 68 -17.63 8.29 -2.45
C ILE A 68 -18.85 7.51 -2.97
N ASN A 69 -18.74 6.19 -3.08
CA ASN A 69 -19.81 5.29 -3.50
C ASN A 69 -20.81 5.01 -2.36
N GLY A 70 -20.60 5.60 -1.18
CA GLY A 70 -21.42 5.40 0.00
C GLY A 70 -21.13 4.08 0.69
N VAL A 71 -22.01 3.70 1.61
CA VAL A 71 -21.84 2.49 2.42
C VAL A 71 -22.07 1.23 1.57
N GLY A 72 -21.29 0.19 1.81
CA GLY A 72 -21.49 -1.13 1.20
C GLY A 72 -22.82 -1.78 1.57
N PRO A 73 -23.12 -2.97 1.01
CA PRO A 73 -24.37 -3.68 1.24
C PRO A 73 -24.42 -4.29 2.65
N TRP A 74 -24.42 -3.45 3.68
CA TRP A 74 -24.82 -3.84 5.02
C TRP A 74 -26.34 -3.77 5.08
N GLN A 75 -26.98 -4.90 5.31
CA GLN A 75 -28.41 -4.94 5.55
C GLN A 75 -28.73 -4.38 6.94
N ASP A 76 -29.95 -3.88 7.10
CA ASP A 76 -30.43 -3.30 8.36
C ASP A 76 -30.18 -4.22 9.57
N ALA A 77 -30.40 -5.53 9.41
CA ALA A 77 -30.18 -6.51 10.47
C ALA A 77 -28.70 -6.66 10.90
N GLU A 78 -27.76 -6.33 10.04
CA GLU A 78 -26.31 -6.47 10.30
C GLU A 78 -25.78 -5.24 11.01
N ILE A 79 -26.27 -4.06 10.61
CA ILE A 79 -26.04 -2.79 11.32
C ILE A 79 -26.64 -2.88 12.72
N ASP A 80 -27.87 -3.39 12.85
CA ASP A 80 -28.53 -3.59 14.13
C ASP A 80 -27.78 -4.60 15.01
N TYR A 81 -27.22 -5.68 14.42
CA TYR A 81 -26.40 -6.64 15.16
C TYR A 81 -25.11 -6.01 15.71
N LEU A 82 -24.36 -5.28 14.88
CA LEU A 82 -23.15 -4.59 15.31
C LEU A 82 -23.45 -3.52 16.35
N HIS A 83 -24.49 -2.72 16.13
CA HIS A 83 -24.94 -1.68 17.05
C HIS A 83 -25.37 -2.27 18.40
N ASN A 84 -26.21 -3.31 18.37
CA ASN A 84 -26.64 -4.00 19.58
C ASN A 84 -25.44 -4.62 20.28
N ARG A 85 -24.49 -5.24 19.57
CA ARG A 85 -23.29 -5.82 20.18
C ARG A 85 -22.39 -4.74 20.79
N TYR A 86 -22.18 -3.63 20.10
CA TYR A 86 -21.38 -2.49 20.58
C TYR A 86 -22.00 -1.85 21.84
N ILE A 87 -23.33 -1.76 21.91
CA ILE A 87 -24.05 -1.14 23.04
C ILE A 87 -24.30 -2.11 24.20
N SER A 88 -24.63 -3.38 23.92
CA SER A 88 -25.06 -4.35 24.94
C SER A 88 -23.91 -5.11 25.61
N SER A 89 -22.73 -5.18 24.97
CA SER A 89 -21.60 -5.91 25.53
C SER A 89 -20.70 -4.99 26.38
N ARG A 90 -20.40 -5.40 27.61
CA ARG A 90 -19.38 -4.74 28.47
C ARG A 90 -17.97 -4.73 27.86
N ARG A 91 -17.76 -5.47 26.77
CA ARG A 91 -16.52 -5.52 25.98
C ARG A 91 -16.85 -5.00 24.58
N GLN A 92 -16.34 -3.83 24.23
CA GLN A 92 -16.50 -3.14 22.93
C GLN A 92 -15.91 -3.95 21.74
N SER A 93 -16.36 -5.19 21.52
CA SER A 93 -15.79 -6.14 20.56
C SER A 93 -16.86 -6.68 19.58
N PRO A 94 -16.61 -6.62 18.26
CA PRO A 94 -15.38 -6.08 17.67
C PRO A 94 -15.33 -4.54 17.76
N ARG A 95 -14.11 -3.98 17.90
CA ARG A 95 -13.89 -2.52 17.89
C ARG A 95 -14.17 -2.00 16.48
N ILE A 96 -15.09 -1.06 16.32
CA ILE A 96 -15.37 -0.45 15.02
C ILE A 96 -14.49 0.79 14.83
N VAL A 97 -13.79 0.89 13.70
CA VAL A 97 -12.99 2.05 13.31
C VAL A 97 -13.45 2.52 11.92
N PRO A 98 -14.10 3.70 11.82
CA PRO A 98 -14.48 4.27 10.52
C PRO A 98 -13.25 4.76 9.76
N ILE A 99 -13.15 4.40 8.48
CA ILE A 99 -12.07 4.80 7.58
C ILE A 99 -12.65 5.57 6.40
N LEU A 100 -12.23 6.82 6.21
CA LEU A 100 -12.62 7.61 5.04
C LEU A 100 -11.63 7.36 3.91
N LEU A 101 -12.12 6.87 2.78
CA LEU A 101 -11.36 6.74 1.54
C LEU A 101 -11.27 8.09 0.81
N PRO A 102 -10.40 8.22 -0.21
CA PRO A 102 -10.18 9.50 -0.89
C PRO A 102 -11.49 10.11 -1.40
N GLY A 103 -11.74 11.37 -1.00
CA GLY A 103 -12.93 12.13 -1.39
C GLY A 103 -14.22 11.78 -0.64
N ALA A 104 -14.20 10.81 0.28
CA ALA A 104 -15.37 10.48 1.10
C ALA A 104 -15.61 11.50 2.22
N SER A 105 -16.86 11.64 2.64
CA SER A 105 -17.25 12.45 3.79
C SER A 105 -18.12 11.62 4.75
N ILE A 106 -17.88 11.82 6.05
CA ILE A 106 -18.67 11.24 7.14
C ILE A 106 -20.11 11.78 7.17
N ASP A 107 -20.37 12.91 6.52
CA ASP A 107 -21.69 13.55 6.54
C ASP A 107 -22.74 12.77 5.73
N ASN A 108 -22.30 12.02 4.72
CA ASN A 108 -23.13 11.30 3.76
C ASN A 108 -23.54 9.89 4.23
N LEU A 109 -23.58 9.66 5.54
CA LEU A 109 -23.97 8.38 6.12
C LEU A 109 -25.50 8.21 6.17
N PRO A 110 -26.03 7.00 5.90
CA PRO A 110 -27.41 6.64 6.23
C PRO A 110 -27.71 6.91 7.70
N SER A 111 -28.94 7.31 8.03
CA SER A 111 -29.29 7.72 9.41
C SER A 111 -29.02 6.64 10.46
N LYS A 112 -29.10 5.35 10.10
CA LYS A 112 -28.79 4.21 10.97
C LYS A 112 -27.30 4.08 11.34
N LEU A 113 -26.42 4.73 10.60
CA LEU A 113 -24.97 4.75 10.83
C LEU A 113 -24.49 6.08 11.41
N ASN A 114 -25.40 6.98 11.82
CA ASN A 114 -25.02 8.26 12.42
C ASN A 114 -24.16 8.11 13.67
N TYR A 115 -24.26 7.00 14.41
CA TYR A 115 -23.39 6.74 15.56
C TYR A 115 -21.90 6.68 15.18
N LEU A 116 -21.56 6.37 13.92
CA LEU A 116 -20.17 6.40 13.44
C LEU A 116 -19.58 7.83 13.45
N LYS A 117 -20.41 8.87 13.42
CA LYS A 117 -19.97 10.28 13.55
C LYS A 117 -19.44 10.59 14.96
N GLU A 118 -19.80 9.78 15.95
CA GLU A 118 -19.35 9.92 17.33
C GLU A 118 -18.07 9.11 17.60
N ILE A 119 -17.60 8.33 16.61
CA ILE A 119 -16.37 7.53 16.69
C ILE A 119 -15.25 8.26 15.95
N GLN A 120 -14.05 8.27 16.52
CA GLN A 120 -12.87 8.82 15.84
C GLN A 120 -12.57 8.00 14.57
N PHE A 121 -12.56 8.69 13.43
CA PHE A 121 -12.25 8.10 12.13
C PHE A 121 -10.79 8.33 11.72
N VAL A 122 -10.31 7.53 10.77
CA VAL A 122 -9.04 7.74 10.08
C VAL A 122 -9.32 8.10 8.63
N ALA A 123 -8.75 9.19 8.14
CA ALA A 123 -8.84 9.58 6.73
C ALA A 123 -7.60 9.13 5.95
N ILE A 124 -7.84 8.59 4.76
CA ILE A 124 -6.82 8.19 3.77
C ILE A 124 -7.10 8.97 2.49
N ASP A 125 -6.17 9.85 2.15
CA ASP A 125 -6.18 10.65 0.93
C ASP A 125 -5.44 9.93 -0.20
N ASN A 126 -4.45 9.08 0.13
CA ASN A 126 -3.72 8.28 -0.84
C ASN A 126 -3.51 6.84 -0.35
N VAL A 127 -4.20 5.90 -0.97
CA VAL A 127 -4.12 4.45 -0.64
C VAL A 127 -2.74 3.84 -0.90
N ASP A 128 -1.95 4.46 -1.80
CA ASP A 128 -0.58 4.07 -2.08
C ASP A 128 0.45 4.65 -1.09
N SER A 129 0.04 5.53 -0.18
CA SER A 129 0.91 6.11 0.85
C SER A 129 1.08 5.17 2.04
N ASP A 130 2.27 4.62 2.22
CA ASP A 130 2.59 3.76 3.37
C ASP A 130 2.49 4.51 4.71
N ASP A 131 2.74 5.83 4.71
CA ASP A 131 2.61 6.68 5.91
C ASP A 131 1.15 6.79 6.36
N GLU A 132 0.21 6.83 5.42
CA GLU A 132 -1.21 6.88 5.75
C GLU A 132 -1.73 5.52 6.22
N ILE A 133 -1.30 4.43 5.60
CA ILE A 133 -1.66 3.08 6.06
C ILE A 133 -1.06 2.78 7.43
N SER A 134 0.10 3.35 7.75
CA SER A 134 0.70 3.22 9.09
C SER A 134 -0.21 3.75 10.20
N LYS A 135 -1.10 4.72 9.92
CA LYS A 135 -2.13 5.17 10.88
C LYS A 135 -3.11 4.06 11.24
N LEU A 136 -3.40 3.16 10.30
CA LEU A 136 -4.28 2.01 10.54
C LEU A 136 -3.59 0.93 11.38
N LEU A 137 -2.29 0.69 11.16
CA LEU A 137 -1.50 -0.26 11.95
C LEU A 137 -1.45 0.12 13.44
N GLN A 138 -1.52 1.42 13.75
CA GLN A 138 -1.56 1.93 15.13
C GLN A 138 -2.78 1.44 15.91
N VAL A 139 -3.87 1.05 15.24
CA VAL A 139 -5.07 0.52 15.89
C VAL A 139 -4.76 -0.77 16.67
N PHE A 140 -3.80 -1.57 16.20
CA PHE A 140 -3.46 -2.89 16.75
C PHE A 140 -2.35 -2.87 17.81
N THR A 141 -1.72 -1.71 18.07
CA THR A 141 -0.53 -1.60 18.94
C THR A 141 -0.82 -0.81 20.24
N ASN A 142 -1.39 -1.46 21.25
CA ASN A 142 -1.63 -0.86 22.59
C ASN A 142 -0.55 -1.26 23.64
N ASN A 143 0.48 -0.42 23.89
CA ASN A 143 0.99 -0.10 25.26
C ASN A 143 2.12 0.96 25.29
N SER A 144 1.91 2.01 26.09
CA SER A 144 2.55 3.33 26.04
C SER A 144 3.98 3.48 26.59
N GLN A 145 4.73 2.39 26.73
CA GLN A 145 6.16 2.44 27.13
C GLN A 145 7.10 1.56 26.28
N LYS A 146 6.55 0.63 25.46
CA LYS A 146 7.28 -0.06 24.38
C LYS A 146 7.12 0.63 23.02
N GLN A 147 6.32 1.70 22.98
CA GLN A 147 5.93 2.49 21.80
C GLN A 147 7.09 3.14 21.04
N SER A 148 8.25 3.39 21.64
CA SER A 148 9.38 3.97 20.88
C SER A 148 10.22 2.90 20.18
N SER A 149 10.55 1.80 20.88
CA SER A 149 11.47 0.79 20.33
C SER A 149 10.86 -0.09 19.23
N TYR A 150 9.57 -0.49 19.33
CA TYR A 150 8.94 -1.32 18.30
C TYR A 150 8.67 -0.52 17.02
N TYR A 151 8.17 0.72 17.14
CA TYR A 151 7.91 1.60 16.01
C TYR A 151 9.19 2.01 15.28
N VAL A 152 10.27 2.32 16.01
CA VAL A 152 11.59 2.57 15.40
C VAL A 152 12.05 1.31 14.64
N ASN A 153 11.93 0.12 15.23
CA ASN A 153 12.31 -1.12 14.55
C ASN A 153 11.49 -1.40 13.28
N THR A 154 10.17 -1.17 13.30
CA THR A 154 9.29 -1.41 12.16
C THR A 154 9.46 -0.37 11.05
N LEU A 155 9.56 0.94 11.37
CA LEU A 155 9.89 1.97 10.39
C LEU A 155 11.29 1.75 9.79
N ASP A 156 12.25 1.33 10.60
CA ASP A 156 13.59 0.96 10.12
C ASP A 156 13.52 -0.23 9.17
N GLU A 157 12.67 -1.22 9.44
CA GLU A 157 12.48 -2.37 8.56
C GLU A 157 11.83 -1.98 7.21
N PHE A 158 10.83 -1.09 7.22
CA PHE A 158 10.23 -0.55 5.99
C PHE A 158 11.21 0.29 5.19
N LYS A 159 11.95 1.20 5.85
CA LYS A 159 12.99 2.00 5.23
C LYS A 159 14.10 1.12 4.64
N LYS A 160 14.51 0.05 5.35
CA LYS A 160 15.45 -0.96 4.84
C LYS A 160 14.93 -1.68 3.60
N LYS A 161 13.69 -2.18 3.62
CA LYS A 161 13.07 -2.84 2.46
C LYS A 161 12.97 -1.91 1.25
N LYS A 162 12.66 -0.63 1.47
CA LYS A 162 12.65 0.40 0.42
C LYS A 162 14.05 0.65 -0.16
N ILE A 163 15.08 0.77 0.70
CA ILE A 163 16.47 0.90 0.26
C ILE A 163 16.92 -0.32 -0.57
N GLU A 164 16.58 -1.54 -0.15
CA GLU A 164 16.94 -2.76 -0.90
C GLU A 164 16.23 -2.87 -2.26
N ARG A 165 15.05 -2.26 -2.41
CA ARG A 165 14.41 -2.11 -3.72
C ARG A 165 15.15 -1.08 -4.59
N LEU A 166 15.40 0.11 -4.05
CA LEU A 166 16.10 1.17 -4.78
C LEU A 166 17.50 0.74 -5.22
N LYS A 167 18.22 -0.04 -4.40
CA LYS A 167 19.51 -0.64 -4.78
C LYS A 167 19.39 -1.60 -5.96
N ARG A 168 18.36 -2.44 -5.99
CA ARG A 168 18.11 -3.34 -7.14
C ARG A 168 17.84 -2.55 -8.41
N ASP A 169 17.06 -1.48 -8.31
CA ASP A 169 16.75 -0.60 -9.44
C ASP A 169 18.02 0.12 -9.94
N ILE A 170 18.88 0.58 -9.03
CA ILE A 170 20.22 1.12 -9.36
C ILE A 170 21.07 0.08 -10.09
N THR A 171 21.19 -1.14 -9.56
CA THR A 171 21.98 -2.20 -10.20
C THR A 171 21.49 -2.52 -11.61
N LEU A 172 20.18 -2.51 -11.84
CA LEU A 172 19.60 -2.70 -13.18
C LEU A 172 19.95 -1.53 -14.11
N ALA A 173 19.83 -0.29 -13.63
CA ALA A 173 20.20 0.90 -14.41
C ALA A 173 21.70 0.95 -14.72
N GLU A 174 22.56 0.61 -13.76
CA GLU A 174 24.02 0.51 -13.94
C GLU A 174 24.36 -0.54 -15.00
N LYS A 175 23.68 -1.69 -14.98
CA LYS A 175 23.85 -2.71 -16.00
C LYS A 175 23.51 -2.19 -17.40
N GLN A 176 22.39 -1.49 -17.55
CA GLN A 176 22.00 -0.89 -18.84
C GLN A 176 22.97 0.22 -19.29
N SER A 177 23.43 1.07 -18.37
CA SER A 177 24.44 2.11 -18.67
C SER A 177 25.77 1.50 -19.13
N ASN A 178 26.19 0.40 -18.51
CA ASN A 178 27.41 -0.32 -18.90
C ASN A 178 27.28 -1.03 -20.25
N GLU A 179 26.15 -1.69 -20.53
CA GLU A 179 25.89 -2.30 -21.84
C GLU A 179 25.95 -1.24 -22.97
N LEU A 180 25.39 -0.06 -22.72
CA LEU A 180 25.48 1.07 -23.67
C LEU A 180 26.91 1.62 -23.79
N ALA A 181 27.69 1.62 -22.72
CA ALA A 181 29.09 2.03 -22.77
C ALA A 181 29.93 1.08 -23.65
N GLU A 182 29.73 -0.24 -23.51
CA GLU A 182 30.35 -1.25 -24.37
C GLU A 182 29.91 -1.08 -25.84
N GLU A 183 28.63 -0.81 -26.09
CA GLU A 183 28.13 -0.52 -27.44
C GLU A 183 28.79 0.73 -28.04
N ILE A 184 28.93 1.80 -27.27
CA ILE A 184 29.59 3.03 -27.71
C ILE A 184 31.06 2.76 -28.06
N GLU A 185 31.78 1.98 -27.25
CA GLU A 185 33.18 1.62 -27.50
C GLU A 185 33.32 0.82 -28.80
N ALA A 186 32.47 -0.19 -29.01
CA ALA A 186 32.44 -0.96 -30.25
C ALA A 186 32.15 -0.08 -31.49
N ILE A 187 31.22 0.89 -31.37
CA ILE A 187 30.95 1.85 -32.44
C ILE A 187 32.19 2.71 -32.75
N VAL A 188 32.92 3.16 -31.72
CA VAL A 188 34.14 3.96 -31.88
C VAL A 188 35.26 3.15 -32.55
N GLU A 189 35.40 1.87 -32.19
CA GLU A 189 36.34 0.96 -32.85
C GLU A 189 36.00 0.78 -34.33
N GLU A 190 34.73 0.50 -34.65
CA GLU A 190 34.27 0.38 -36.04
C GLU A 190 34.48 1.68 -36.84
N MET A 191 34.28 2.85 -36.22
CA MET A 191 34.58 4.14 -36.83
C MET A 191 36.07 4.29 -37.17
N ASN A 192 36.97 3.78 -36.32
CA ASN A 192 38.41 3.84 -36.55
C ASN A 192 38.85 2.92 -37.70
N GLU A 193 38.24 1.75 -37.83
CA GLU A 193 38.51 0.81 -38.94
C GLU A 193 38.00 1.34 -40.29
N ASN A 194 36.91 2.11 -40.29
CA ASN A 194 36.21 2.55 -41.50
C ASN A 194 36.36 4.05 -41.81
N ARG A 195 37.50 4.67 -41.48
CA ARG A 195 37.72 6.14 -41.60
C ARG A 195 37.48 6.72 -42.99
N GLY A 196 37.66 5.94 -44.06
CA GLY A 196 37.49 6.40 -45.45
C GLY A 196 36.06 6.43 -45.99
N ASP A 197 35.09 5.82 -45.30
CA ASP A 197 33.70 5.72 -45.77
C ASP A 197 32.80 6.78 -45.11
N ALA A 198 32.58 7.89 -45.80
CA ALA A 198 31.80 9.01 -45.30
C ALA A 198 30.33 8.65 -44.98
N VAL A 199 29.73 7.70 -45.71
CA VAL A 199 28.35 7.28 -45.46
C VAL A 199 28.28 6.45 -44.18
N ARG A 200 29.21 5.50 -44.02
CA ARG A 200 29.31 4.68 -42.82
C ARG A 200 29.61 5.51 -41.59
N GLN A 201 30.54 6.47 -41.68
CA GLN A 201 30.84 7.42 -40.60
C GLN A 201 29.62 8.21 -40.17
N ARG A 202 28.79 8.69 -41.11
CA ARG A 202 27.56 9.42 -40.77
C ARG A 202 26.55 8.54 -40.02
N ASN A 203 26.40 7.28 -40.42
CA ASN A 203 25.47 6.35 -39.76
C ASN A 203 25.96 5.97 -38.36
N LEU A 204 27.25 5.67 -38.21
CA LEU A 204 27.87 5.35 -36.91
C LEU A 204 27.79 6.54 -35.95
N ASN A 205 28.03 7.77 -36.41
CA ASN A 205 27.87 8.97 -35.58
C ASN A 205 26.43 9.13 -35.05
N LYS A 206 25.41 8.87 -35.87
CA LYS A 206 24.01 8.89 -35.42
C LYS A 206 23.73 7.82 -34.38
N LYS A 207 24.25 6.60 -34.59
CA LYS A 207 24.10 5.48 -33.67
C LYS A 207 24.76 5.77 -32.31
N LYS A 208 26.01 6.26 -32.35
CA LYS A 208 26.78 6.71 -31.17
C LYS A 208 26.02 7.76 -30.37
N LYS A 209 25.54 8.82 -31.03
CA LYS A 209 24.79 9.91 -30.37
C LYS A 209 23.55 9.40 -29.65
N ARG A 210 22.81 8.48 -30.28
CA ARG A 210 21.62 7.87 -29.66
C ARG A 210 21.99 7.04 -28.42
N ALA A 211 23.01 6.19 -28.53
CA ALA A 211 23.49 5.40 -27.39
C ALA A 211 24.01 6.28 -26.24
N GLU A 212 24.69 7.39 -26.55
CA GLU A 212 25.14 8.38 -25.57
C GLU A 212 23.96 9.07 -24.86
N GLU A 213 22.90 9.42 -25.61
CA GLU A 213 21.67 10.01 -25.05
C GLU A 213 20.95 9.03 -24.12
N ASP A 214 20.76 7.78 -24.56
CA ASP A 214 20.12 6.71 -23.79
C ASP A 214 20.94 6.41 -22.52
N ARG A 215 22.28 6.33 -22.63
CA ARG A 215 23.17 6.13 -21.48
C ARG A 215 23.06 7.26 -20.47
N ASN A 216 23.04 8.50 -20.93
CA ASN A 216 22.88 9.67 -20.07
C ASN A 216 21.54 9.66 -19.30
N GLN A 217 20.46 9.11 -19.88
CA GLN A 217 19.20 8.92 -19.15
C GLN A 217 19.35 7.95 -17.98
N TYR A 218 20.04 6.81 -18.20
CA TYR A 218 20.32 5.87 -17.12
C TYR A 218 21.22 6.47 -16.03
N ASP A 219 22.26 7.22 -16.42
CA ASP A 219 23.15 7.90 -15.48
C ASP A 219 22.38 8.90 -14.59
N GLN A 220 21.46 9.68 -15.18
CA GLN A 220 20.58 10.60 -14.43
C GLN A 220 19.60 9.87 -13.49
N GLU A 221 19.05 8.74 -13.92
CA GLU A 221 18.15 7.95 -13.07
C GLU A 221 18.92 7.31 -11.90
N ILE A 222 20.15 6.85 -12.12
CA ILE A 222 21.03 6.35 -11.04
C ILE A 222 21.27 7.46 -10.00
N GLU A 223 21.65 8.67 -10.43
CA GLU A 223 21.85 9.80 -9.52
C GLU A 223 20.59 10.13 -8.71
N ARG A 224 19.42 10.10 -9.36
CA ARG A 224 18.13 10.34 -8.71
C ARG A 224 17.82 9.28 -7.66
N LEU A 225 17.99 8.00 -7.99
CA LEU A 225 17.75 6.88 -7.08
C LEU A 225 18.72 6.92 -5.88
N GLN A 226 20.00 7.24 -6.14
CA GLN A 226 21.00 7.44 -5.08
C GLN A 226 20.62 8.60 -4.15
N ALA A 227 20.14 9.72 -4.70
CA ALA A 227 19.65 10.84 -3.91
C ALA A 227 18.42 10.48 -3.06
N GLU A 228 17.53 9.62 -3.55
CA GLU A 228 16.40 9.11 -2.77
C GLU A 228 16.87 8.21 -1.62
N ILE A 229 17.81 7.30 -1.86
CA ILE A 229 18.43 6.48 -0.80
C ILE A 229 19.07 7.39 0.25
N TYR A 230 19.84 8.40 -0.17
CA TYR A 230 20.49 9.33 0.74
C TYR A 230 19.49 10.08 1.63
N LYS A 231 18.36 10.56 1.06
CA LYS A 231 17.27 11.17 1.83
C LYS A 231 16.72 10.20 2.88
N ILE A 232 16.48 8.95 2.51
CA ILE A 232 15.98 7.93 3.46
C ILE A 232 17.00 7.67 4.57
N ILE A 233 18.29 7.52 4.25
CA ILE A 233 19.35 7.29 5.24
C ILE A 233 19.54 8.50 6.16
N SER A 234 19.53 9.72 5.63
CA SER A 234 19.65 10.93 6.44
C SER A 234 18.49 11.12 7.41
N SER A 235 17.30 10.57 7.10
CA SER A 235 16.15 10.52 7.99
C SER A 235 16.22 9.45 9.08
N LEU A 236 17.24 8.58 9.06
CA LEU A 236 17.51 7.55 10.07
C LEU A 236 18.55 8.00 11.11
N SER A 237 19.32 9.06 10.82
CA SER A 237 20.41 9.57 11.67
C SER A 237 20.01 10.70 12.63
N LEU A 238 18.71 11.00 12.74
CA LEU A 238 18.10 11.98 13.65
C LEU A 238 17.23 11.26 14.69
#